data_AF-A0A9W6HWU3-F1
#
_entry.id   AF-A0A9W6HWU3-F1
#
_cell.length_a   1.000
_cell.length_b   1.000
_cell.length_c   1.000
_cell.angle_alpha   90.00
_cell.angle_beta   90.00
_cell.angle_gamma   90.00
#
_symmetry.space_group_name_H-M   'P 1'
#
loop_
_entity.id
_entity.type
_entity.pdbx_description
1 polymer ?
#
loop_
_entity_poly.entity_id
_entity_poly.type
_entity_poly.pdbx_seq_one_letter_code
_entity_poly.pdbx_strand_id
1 'polypeptide(L)'
;MSAARTQDEIVARVRAVADEDVFGFRREILIMALHYQRAREFLAEDATDDGWEVADAETVVQEAREYYAFALGKIAAHRGISANRSVDRLTEYAWLLGRDDVVAAMDAASYPQYGAPKVRAFGLGLELKWPDTAEMTRMAAGEPCRPGCDEGCGR
;
A
#
# COMPACT_ATOMS: atom_id res chain seq x y z
N MET A 1 -10.66 4.70 -16.52
CA MET A 1 -9.45 4.78 -15.68
C MET A 1 -9.41 6.17 -15.07
N SER A 2 -9.24 6.27 -13.75
CA SER A 2 -9.03 7.57 -13.09
C SER A 2 -7.73 8.20 -13.60
N ALA A 3 -7.64 9.53 -13.55
CA ALA A 3 -6.39 10.22 -13.88
C ALA A 3 -5.36 9.97 -12.77
N ALA A 4 -4.13 9.65 -13.16
CA ALA A 4 -3.01 9.58 -12.23
C ALA A 4 -2.78 10.95 -11.56
N ARG A 5 -2.26 10.92 -10.33
CA ARG A 5 -1.95 12.13 -9.56
C ARG A 5 -0.90 12.99 -10.26
N THR A 6 -1.09 14.30 -10.15
CA THR A 6 -0.12 15.28 -10.65
C THR A 6 1.10 15.36 -9.74
N GLN A 7 2.20 15.85 -10.28
CA GLN A 7 3.46 16.03 -9.54
C GLN A 7 3.29 16.94 -8.31
N ASP A 8 2.52 18.03 -8.44
CA ASP A 8 2.28 18.95 -7.32
C ASP A 8 1.39 18.31 -6.23
N GLU A 9 0.39 17.51 -6.60
CA GLU A 9 -0.38 16.72 -5.65
C GLU A 9 0.50 15.71 -4.91
N ILE A 10 1.40 15.01 -5.62
CA ILE A 10 2.30 14.02 -5.02
C ILE A 10 3.24 14.71 -4.02
N VAL A 11 3.85 15.85 -4.38
CA VAL A 11 4.68 16.64 -3.45
C VAL A 11 3.90 17.04 -2.20
N ALA A 12 2.66 17.52 -2.36
CA ALA A 12 1.81 17.87 -1.23
C ALA A 12 1.51 16.65 -0.34
N ARG A 13 1.26 15.49 -0.95
CA ARG A 13 1.02 14.23 -0.24
C ARG A 13 2.26 13.73 0.52
N VAL A 14 3.45 13.77 -0.08
CA VAL A 14 4.72 13.41 0.58
C VAL A 14 4.91 14.19 1.89
N ARG A 15 4.62 15.50 1.85
CA ARG A 15 4.69 16.37 3.03
C ARG A 15 3.60 16.05 4.04
N ALA A 16 2.37 15.81 3.59
CA ALA A 16 1.23 15.53 4.46
C ALA A 16 1.37 14.23 5.27
N VAL A 17 2.09 13.23 4.74
CA VAL A 17 2.27 11.94 5.44
C VAL A 17 3.56 11.89 6.28
N ALA A 18 4.39 12.94 6.26
CA ALA A 18 5.75 12.89 6.81
C ALA A 18 5.79 12.58 8.32
N ASP A 19 4.87 13.15 9.10
CA ASP A 19 4.84 12.98 10.56
C ASP A 19 4.32 11.59 10.98
N GLU A 20 3.52 10.95 10.13
CA GLU A 20 2.97 9.61 10.37
C GLU A 20 3.88 8.50 9.81
N ASP A 21 4.70 8.81 8.82
CA ASP A 21 5.55 7.87 8.09
C ASP A 21 6.97 7.79 8.67
N VAL A 22 7.03 7.38 9.94
CA VAL A 22 8.27 7.28 10.75
C VAL A 22 9.34 6.45 10.06
N PHE A 23 8.95 5.39 9.33
CA PHE A 23 9.86 4.49 8.63
C PHE A 23 10.04 4.82 7.14
N GLY A 24 9.36 5.84 6.61
CA GLY A 24 9.51 6.28 5.23
C GLY A 24 8.82 5.40 4.18
N PHE A 25 7.99 4.45 4.57
CA PHE A 25 7.40 3.47 3.64
C PHE A 25 6.36 4.08 2.71
N ARG A 26 5.60 5.07 3.19
CA ARG A 26 4.60 5.79 2.38
C ARG A 26 5.29 6.75 1.43
N ARG A 27 6.23 7.53 1.95
CA ARG A 27 7.01 8.49 1.17
C ARG A 27 7.85 7.84 0.10
N GLU A 28 8.39 6.64 0.31
CA GLU A 28 9.11 5.88 -0.73
C GLU A 28 8.25 5.70 -1.99
N ILE A 29 7.00 5.22 -1.84
CA ILE A 29 6.09 5.01 -2.97
C ILE A 29 5.76 6.34 -3.68
N LEU A 30 5.53 7.39 -2.91
CA LEU A 30 5.18 8.70 -3.46
C LEU A 30 6.38 9.36 -4.17
N ILE A 31 7.58 9.28 -3.59
CA ILE A 31 8.80 9.87 -4.15
C ILE A 31 9.19 9.16 -5.45
N MET A 32 9.03 7.84 -5.54
CA MET A 32 9.29 7.08 -6.77
C MET A 32 8.36 7.48 -7.93
N ALA A 33 7.20 8.07 -7.64
CA ALA A 33 6.29 8.61 -8.66
C ALA A 33 6.61 10.06 -9.08
N LEU A 34 7.62 10.70 -8.49
CA LEU A 34 8.03 12.06 -8.84
C LEU A 34 9.07 12.07 -9.96
N HIS A 35 8.95 13.07 -10.86
CA HIS A 35 10.07 13.50 -11.70
C HIS A 35 11.22 13.94 -10.83
N TYR A 36 12.44 13.60 -11.24
CA TYR A 36 13.66 13.88 -10.50
C TYR A 36 13.74 15.34 -9.99
N GLN A 37 13.35 16.30 -10.83
CA GLN A 37 13.31 17.72 -10.48
C GLN A 37 12.48 18.03 -9.20
N ARG A 38 11.38 17.30 -9.00
CA ARG A 38 10.51 17.40 -7.81
C ARG A 38 10.97 16.47 -6.70
N ALA A 39 11.42 15.26 -7.04
CA ALA A 39 11.92 14.29 -6.08
C ALA A 39 13.11 14.83 -5.28
N ARG A 40 13.99 15.63 -5.90
CA ARG A 40 15.20 16.21 -5.30
C ARG A 40 14.95 16.97 -4.00
N GLU A 41 13.74 17.50 -3.79
CA GLU A 41 13.36 18.15 -2.52
C GLU A 41 13.40 17.18 -1.31
N PHE A 42 13.38 15.88 -1.57
CA PHE A 42 13.29 14.82 -0.56
C PHE A 42 14.47 13.85 -0.59
N LEU A 43 15.43 14.05 -1.50
CA LEU A 43 16.61 13.21 -1.64
C LEU A 43 17.82 13.83 -0.93
N ALA A 44 18.88 13.04 -0.75
CA ALA A 44 20.16 13.55 -0.31
C ALA A 44 20.73 14.55 -1.33
N GLU A 45 21.56 15.50 -0.87
CA GLU A 45 22.12 16.57 -1.71
C GLU A 45 22.98 16.05 -2.87
N ASP A 46 23.56 14.86 -2.71
CA ASP A 46 24.42 14.18 -3.68
C ASP A 46 23.68 13.19 -4.59
N ALA A 47 22.35 13.07 -4.45
CA ALA A 47 21.55 12.28 -5.36
C ALA A 47 21.68 12.83 -6.80
N THR A 48 21.73 11.93 -7.78
CA THR A 48 21.77 12.24 -9.20
C THR A 48 20.54 11.67 -9.91
N ASP A 49 20.27 12.14 -11.12
CA ASP A 49 19.21 11.62 -11.99
C ASP A 49 19.62 10.39 -12.80
N ASP A 50 20.84 9.87 -12.57
CA ASP A 50 21.36 8.70 -13.28
C ASP A 50 20.50 7.47 -12.98
N GLY A 51 19.80 6.98 -13.99
CA GLY A 51 18.82 5.89 -13.86
C GLY A 51 17.50 6.28 -13.18
N TRP A 52 17.19 7.57 -13.02
CA TRP A 52 15.90 8.00 -12.47
C TRP A 52 14.79 7.89 -13.51
N GLU A 53 14.05 6.78 -13.47
CA GLU A 53 12.88 6.56 -14.32
C GLU A 53 11.61 6.83 -13.53
N VAL A 54 10.75 7.71 -14.05
CA VAL A 54 9.42 7.91 -13.47
C VAL A 54 8.48 6.87 -14.06
N ALA A 55 7.91 6.06 -13.17
CA ALA A 55 6.88 5.11 -13.53
C ALA A 55 5.69 5.84 -14.18
N ASP A 56 5.31 5.40 -15.38
CA ASP A 56 4.02 5.78 -15.95
C ASP A 56 2.86 5.10 -15.17
N ALA A 57 1.63 5.51 -15.47
CA ALA A 57 0.47 4.98 -14.77
C ALA A 57 0.32 3.45 -14.92
N GLU A 58 0.74 2.88 -16.05
CA GLU A 58 0.67 1.43 -16.28
C GLU A 58 1.67 0.68 -15.39
N THR A 59 2.89 1.21 -15.27
CA THR A 59 3.93 0.72 -14.38
C THR A 59 3.46 0.77 -12.92
N VAL A 60 2.88 1.89 -12.48
CA VAL A 60 2.32 2.01 -11.12
C VAL A 60 1.22 0.99 -10.87
N VAL A 61 0.34 0.73 -11.84
CA VAL A 61 -0.69 -0.33 -11.72
C VAL A 61 -0.04 -1.70 -11.56
N GLN A 62 0.99 -2.00 -12.35
CA GLN A 62 1.67 -3.28 -12.29
C GLN A 62 2.40 -3.49 -10.96
N GLU A 63 3.14 -2.49 -10.49
CA GLU A 63 3.81 -2.52 -9.19
C GLU A 63 2.81 -2.69 -8.05
N ALA A 64 1.68 -1.98 -8.11
CA ALA A 64 0.63 -2.11 -7.11
C ALA A 64 0.03 -3.54 -7.06
N ARG A 65 -0.11 -4.20 -8.21
CA ARG A 65 -0.57 -5.60 -8.31
C ARG A 65 0.44 -6.58 -7.75
N GLU A 66 1.72 -6.40 -8.05
CA GLU A 66 2.80 -7.23 -7.52
C GLU A 66 2.94 -7.04 -6.00
N TYR A 67 2.84 -5.80 -5.53
CA TYR A 67 2.89 -5.48 -4.10
C TYR A 67 1.68 -6.04 -3.35
N TYR A 68 0.50 -6.09 -3.99
CA TYR A 68 -0.67 -6.75 -3.43
C TYR A 68 -0.43 -8.25 -3.23
N ALA A 69 0.14 -8.95 -4.21
CA ALA A 69 0.50 -10.36 -4.07
C ALA A 69 1.51 -10.58 -2.93
N PHE A 70 2.51 -9.69 -2.80
CA PHE A 70 3.45 -9.69 -1.69
C PHE A 70 2.75 -9.48 -0.34
N ALA A 71 1.82 -8.53 -0.25
CA ALA A 71 1.06 -8.21 0.97
C ALA A 71 0.23 -9.40 1.45
N LEU A 72 -0.44 -10.12 0.54
CA LEU A 72 -1.17 -11.35 0.84
C LEU A 72 -0.24 -12.40 1.48
N GLY A 73 0.98 -12.54 0.96
CA GLY A 73 1.99 -13.42 1.54
C GLY A 73 2.39 -13.02 2.97
N LYS A 74 2.45 -11.71 3.27
CA LYS A 74 2.75 -11.24 4.63
C LYS A 74 1.63 -11.50 5.63
N ILE A 75 0.38 -11.34 5.19
CA ILE A 75 -0.80 -11.69 5.99
C ILE A 75 -0.81 -13.19 6.28
N ALA A 76 -0.69 -14.04 5.24
CA ALA A 76 -0.71 -15.49 5.39
C ALA A 76 0.43 -16.01 6.31
N ALA A 77 1.58 -15.34 6.29
CA ALA A 77 2.72 -15.66 7.14
C ALA A 77 2.71 -14.96 8.52
N HIS A 78 1.61 -14.32 8.92
CA HIS A 78 1.44 -13.70 10.24
C HIS A 78 2.53 -12.64 10.56
N ARG A 79 3.03 -11.92 9.54
CA ARG A 79 4.14 -10.97 9.69
C ARG A 79 3.65 -9.55 10.01
N GLY A 80 3.32 -9.29 11.28
CA GLY A 80 2.82 -8.01 11.82
C GLY A 80 3.38 -6.73 11.17
N ILE A 81 4.67 -6.46 11.37
CA ILE A 81 5.33 -5.24 10.87
C ILE A 81 5.30 -5.16 9.34
N SER A 82 5.60 -6.28 8.67
CA SER A 82 5.62 -6.31 7.19
C SER A 82 4.22 -6.13 6.61
N ALA A 83 3.19 -6.64 7.26
CA ALA A 83 1.81 -6.51 6.83
C ALA A 83 1.30 -5.07 7.04
N ASN A 84 1.66 -4.43 8.15
CA ASN A 84 1.33 -3.02 8.39
C ASN A 84 1.94 -2.10 7.35
N ARG A 85 3.24 -2.25 7.10
CA ARG A 85 3.91 -1.58 5.99
C ARG A 85 3.23 -1.84 4.64
N SER A 86 2.71 -3.05 4.44
CA SER A 86 2.06 -3.39 3.17
C SER A 86 0.73 -2.65 3.00
N VAL A 87 -0.04 -2.46 4.08
CA VAL A 87 -1.23 -1.61 4.04
C VAL A 87 -0.84 -0.18 3.69
N ASP A 88 0.16 0.39 4.35
CA ASP A 88 0.61 1.77 4.08
C ASP A 88 0.99 1.99 2.62
N ARG A 89 1.80 1.08 2.04
CA ARG A 89 2.23 1.17 0.65
C ARG A 89 1.07 0.98 -0.34
N LEU A 90 0.18 0.02 -0.08
CA LEU A 90 -1.00 -0.20 -0.94
C LEU A 90 -1.96 1.00 -0.91
N THR A 91 -2.09 1.68 0.23
CA THR A 91 -2.86 2.92 0.33
C THR A 91 -2.28 4.01 -0.58
N GLU A 92 -0.96 4.21 -0.57
CA GLU A 92 -0.35 5.22 -1.44
C GLU A 92 -0.38 4.83 -2.93
N TYR A 93 -0.28 3.53 -3.27
CA TYR A 93 -0.52 3.09 -4.66
C TYR A 93 -1.95 3.40 -5.12
N ALA A 94 -2.97 3.10 -4.30
CA ALA A 94 -4.35 3.45 -4.63
C ALA A 94 -4.52 4.96 -4.82
N TRP A 95 -3.88 5.76 -3.95
CA TRP A 95 -3.92 7.21 -4.03
C TRP A 95 -3.26 7.76 -5.30
N LEU A 96 -2.08 7.25 -5.69
CA LEU A 96 -1.35 7.61 -6.91
C LEU A 96 -2.17 7.33 -8.18
N LEU A 97 -2.92 6.22 -8.18
CA LEU A 97 -3.82 5.82 -9.25
C LEU A 97 -5.13 6.63 -9.29
N GLY A 98 -5.27 7.63 -8.43
CA GLY A 98 -6.49 8.44 -8.31
C GLY A 98 -7.70 7.63 -7.88
N ARG A 99 -7.49 6.54 -7.12
CA ARG A 99 -8.54 5.64 -6.61
C ARG A 99 -8.91 6.01 -5.18
N ASP A 100 -9.44 7.22 -5.02
CA ASP A 100 -9.91 7.73 -3.72
C ASP A 100 -11.01 6.87 -3.11
N ASP A 101 -11.82 6.23 -3.95
CA ASP A 101 -12.82 5.24 -3.54
C ASP A 101 -12.17 4.04 -2.83
N VAL A 102 -11.01 3.60 -3.32
CA VAL A 102 -10.25 2.49 -2.74
C VAL A 102 -9.55 2.92 -1.46
N VAL A 103 -8.93 4.11 -1.44
CA VAL A 103 -8.32 4.68 -0.23
C VAL A 103 -9.38 4.79 0.88
N ALA A 104 -10.54 5.36 0.59
CA ALA A 104 -11.63 5.47 1.55
C ALA A 104 -12.13 4.10 2.05
N ALA A 105 -12.24 3.11 1.16
CA ALA A 105 -12.61 1.75 1.54
C ALA A 105 -11.56 1.08 2.44
N MET A 106 -10.27 1.29 2.16
CA MET A 106 -9.18 0.82 3.01
C MET A 106 -9.22 1.49 4.38
N ASP A 107 -9.43 2.81 4.44
CA ASP A 107 -9.48 3.57 5.70
C ASP A 107 -10.67 3.15 6.57
N ALA A 108 -11.84 2.94 5.96
CA ALA A 108 -13.05 2.47 6.64
C ALA A 108 -12.93 1.04 7.18
N ALA A 109 -12.09 0.20 6.58
CA ALA A 109 -11.83 -1.15 7.07
C ALA A 109 -10.96 -1.14 8.34
N SER A 110 -11.29 -1.99 9.30
CA SER A 110 -10.50 -2.16 10.53
C SER A 110 -9.15 -2.84 10.26
N TYR A 111 -8.23 -2.78 11.23
CA TYR A 111 -6.88 -3.38 11.14
C TYR A 111 -6.70 -4.74 11.89
N PRO A 112 -7.69 -5.61 12.11
CA PRO A 112 -7.41 -6.91 12.71
C PRO A 112 -6.67 -7.82 11.72
N GLN A 113 -6.11 -8.92 12.23
CA GLN A 113 -5.57 -10.00 11.40
C GLN A 113 -4.53 -9.54 10.38
N TYR A 114 -3.52 -8.81 10.86
CA TYR A 114 -2.42 -8.28 10.04
C TYR A 114 -2.90 -7.35 8.92
N GLY A 115 -4.03 -6.65 9.11
CA GLY A 115 -4.57 -5.72 8.13
C GLY A 115 -5.28 -6.39 6.96
N ALA A 116 -5.63 -7.68 7.06
CA ALA A 116 -6.31 -8.41 6.00
C ALA A 116 -7.59 -7.74 5.46
N PRO A 117 -8.47 -7.14 6.30
CA PRO A 117 -9.64 -6.42 5.78
C PRO A 117 -9.28 -5.23 4.88
N LYS A 118 -8.25 -4.46 5.24
CA LYS A 118 -7.77 -3.32 4.44
C LYS A 118 -7.17 -3.77 3.11
N VAL A 119 -6.33 -4.81 3.13
CA VAL A 119 -5.75 -5.38 1.90
C VAL A 119 -6.83 -5.97 1.00
N ARG A 120 -7.90 -6.55 1.58
CA ARG A 120 -9.06 -7.00 0.80
C ARG A 120 -9.79 -5.84 0.13
N ALA A 121 -9.99 -4.73 0.84
CA ALA A 121 -10.62 -3.53 0.25
C ALA A 121 -9.82 -3.02 -0.95
N PHE A 122 -8.49 -2.99 -0.84
CA PHE A 122 -7.60 -2.70 -1.97
C PHE A 122 -7.84 -3.67 -3.14
N GLY A 123 -7.76 -4.97 -2.88
CA GLY A 123 -7.91 -6.01 -3.90
C GLY A 123 -9.24 -5.92 -4.64
N LEU A 124 -10.36 -5.79 -3.91
CA LEU A 124 -11.68 -5.61 -4.50
C LEU A 124 -11.77 -4.34 -5.35
N GLY A 125 -11.22 -3.24 -4.86
CA GLY A 125 -11.22 -1.95 -5.55
C GLY A 125 -10.50 -1.97 -6.90
N LEU A 126 -9.45 -2.78 -7.03
CA LEU A 126 -8.69 -2.95 -8.28
C LEU A 126 -9.06 -4.23 -9.05
N GLU A 127 -10.17 -4.88 -8.69
CA GLU A 127 -10.64 -6.13 -9.32
C GLU A 127 -9.59 -7.26 -9.26
N LEU A 128 -8.77 -7.25 -8.21
CA LEU A 128 -7.76 -8.29 -7.94
C LEU A 128 -8.36 -9.42 -7.13
N LYS A 129 -7.94 -10.64 -7.46
CA LYS A 129 -8.42 -11.84 -6.79
C LYS A 129 -7.98 -11.86 -5.33
N TRP A 130 -8.94 -12.06 -4.42
CA TRP A 130 -8.66 -12.47 -3.05
C TRP A 130 -8.43 -13.99 -3.00
N PRO A 131 -7.46 -14.50 -2.21
CA PRO A 131 -7.27 -15.94 -2.07
C PRO A 131 -8.52 -16.62 -1.48
N ASP A 132 -9.02 -17.65 -2.16
CA ASP A 132 -10.17 -18.44 -1.75
C ASP A 132 -9.73 -19.60 -0.85
N THR A 133 -9.15 -19.26 0.30
CA THR A 133 -8.85 -20.23 1.37
C THR A 133 -9.67 -19.90 2.60
N ALA A 134 -9.95 -20.91 3.42
CA ALA A 134 -10.71 -20.72 4.66
C ALA A 134 -10.02 -19.71 5.58
N GLU A 135 -8.69 -19.79 5.70
CA GLU A 135 -7.87 -18.91 6.54
C GLU A 135 -7.96 -17.46 6.09
N MET A 136 -7.73 -17.19 4.80
CA MET A 136 -7.75 -15.83 4.25
C MET A 136 -9.16 -15.23 4.27
N THR A 137 -10.20 -16.05 4.05
CA THR A 137 -11.60 -15.62 4.16
C THR A 137 -11.95 -15.18 5.58
N ARG A 138 -11.52 -15.95 6.58
CA ARG A 138 -11.72 -15.61 8.00
C ARG A 138 -10.97 -14.32 8.38
N MET A 139 -9.70 -14.22 8.01
CA MET A 139 -8.90 -13.02 8.30
C MET A 139 -9.47 -11.75 7.67
N ALA A 140 -9.97 -11.85 6.43
CA ALA A 140 -10.68 -10.77 5.75
C ALA A 140 -11.95 -10.31 6.47
N ALA A 141 -12.63 -11.22 7.18
CA ALA A 141 -13.79 -10.90 8.02
C ALA A 141 -13.40 -10.36 9.41
N GLY A 142 -12.10 -10.21 9.67
CA GLY A 142 -11.56 -9.80 10.98
C GLY A 142 -11.47 -10.93 12.00
N GLU A 143 -11.78 -12.16 11.61
CA GLU A 143 -11.70 -13.33 12.48
C GLU A 143 -10.31 -13.98 12.47
N PRO A 144 -9.91 -14.68 13.53
CA PRO A 144 -8.70 -15.49 13.51
C PRO A 144 -8.70 -16.48 12.34
N CYS A 145 -7.53 -16.66 11.70
CA CYS A 145 -7.35 -17.56 10.55
C CYS A 145 -7.84 -18.99 10.83
N ARG A 146 -7.77 -19.43 12.09
CA ARG A 146 -8.36 -20.65 12.64
C ARG A 146 -8.73 -20.44 14.12
N PRO A 147 -9.67 -21.21 14.68
CA PRO A 147 -9.95 -21.18 16.11
C PRO A 147 -8.68 -21.42 16.94
N GLY A 148 -8.45 -20.59 17.97
CA GLY A 148 -7.30 -20.72 18.86
C GLY A 148 -5.94 -20.46 18.19
N CYS A 149 -5.87 -19.55 17.23
CA CYS A 149 -4.60 -19.27 16.55
C CYS A 149 -3.59 -18.58 17.49
N ASP A 150 -2.49 -19.28 17.79
CA ASP A 150 -1.44 -18.78 18.68
C ASP A 150 -0.52 -17.74 18.02
N GLU A 151 -0.54 -17.60 16.70
CA GLU A 151 0.35 -16.70 15.93
C GLU A 151 0.02 -15.20 16.11
N GLY A 152 -1.07 -14.87 16.83
CA GLY A 152 -1.50 -13.49 17.08
C GLY A 152 -2.80 -13.10 16.36
N CYS A 153 -3.37 -14.01 15.58
CA CYS A 153 -4.71 -13.86 15.02
C CYS A 153 -5.77 -13.84 16.14
N GLY A 154 -6.28 -12.66 16.52
CA GLY A 154 -7.36 -12.52 17.52
C GLY A 154 -6.93 -12.26 18.97
N ARG A 155 -5.74 -11.68 19.18
CA ARG A 155 -5.38 -11.02 20.44
C ARG A 155 -5.53 -9.51 20.31
#